data_AF-A0A812PFS3-F1
#
_entry.id   AF-A0A812PFS3-F1
#
_cell.length_a   1.000
_cell.length_b   1.000
_cell.length_c   1.000
_cell.angle_alpha   90.00
_cell.angle_beta   90.00
_cell.angle_gamma   90.00
#
_symmetry.space_group_name_H-M   'P 1'
#
loop_
_entity.id
_entity.type
_entity.pdbx_description
1 polymer ?
#
loop_
_entity_poly.entity_id
_entity_poly.type
_entity_poly.pdbx_seq_one_letter_code
_entity_poly.pdbx_strand_id
1 'polypeptide(L)'
;MGILASFVLKRCYTRSIAPPTDGDRHLVEHPPVQDGALRHRTVDQEKWGLTLGDLRQFKRLVHDAVMKGIIKPHDRDQFLPSDTSCGPSVYTVTQQFIKPVTEAAGNVSWALLKHPEGLVCDVFLTHGWAEGIYEFIDKVEQSWPRGGTAAYVCFLSNPQNLDISDLVRSPKESPFARALESSSSMLVIPNHVSSIY
;
A
#
# COMPACT_ATOMS: atom_id res chain seq x y z
N MET A 1 -17.17 45.90 -28.80
CA MET A 1 -16.44 45.31 -27.66
C MET A 1 -17.28 44.20 -27.06
N GLY A 2 -16.87 42.95 -27.22
CA GLY A 2 -17.54 41.79 -26.62
C GLY A 2 -16.46 40.80 -26.19
N ILE A 3 -16.31 40.59 -24.88
CA ILE A 3 -15.35 39.66 -24.31
C ILE A 3 -16.02 38.28 -24.28
N LEU A 4 -15.55 37.36 -25.12
CA LEU A 4 -15.90 35.94 -24.99
C LEU A 4 -15.12 35.35 -23.82
N ALA A 5 -15.82 35.01 -22.74
CA ALA A 5 -15.27 34.20 -21.67
C ALA A 5 -15.11 32.75 -22.18
N SER A 6 -13.87 32.31 -22.36
CA SER A 6 -13.54 30.91 -22.65
C SER A 6 -13.70 30.10 -21.37
N PHE A 7 -14.80 29.34 -21.28
CA PHE A 7 -14.95 28.32 -20.25
C PHE A 7 -14.06 27.13 -20.61
N VAL A 8 -12.89 27.05 -19.97
CA VAL A 8 -12.11 25.81 -19.94
C VAL A 8 -12.88 24.82 -19.07
N LEU A 9 -13.67 23.97 -19.72
CA LEU A 9 -14.19 22.74 -19.12
C LEU A 9 -12.98 21.89 -18.70
N LYS A 10 -12.62 21.95 -17.41
CA LYS A 10 -11.80 20.92 -16.78
C LYS A 10 -12.57 19.61 -16.93
N ARG A 11 -12.21 18.80 -17.93
CA ARG A 11 -12.53 17.38 -17.95
C ARG A 11 -11.92 16.77 -16.69
N CYS A 12 -12.70 16.64 -15.63
CA CYS A 12 -12.39 15.73 -14.53
C CYS A 12 -12.39 14.33 -15.14
N TYR A 13 -11.22 13.85 -15.55
CA TYR A 13 -11.03 12.48 -15.94
C TYR A 13 -11.13 11.67 -14.64
N THR A 14 -12.33 11.21 -14.29
CA THR A 14 -12.48 10.18 -13.25
C THR A 14 -11.77 8.95 -13.78
N ARG A 15 -10.54 8.71 -13.30
CA ARG A 15 -9.80 7.48 -13.60
C ARG A 15 -10.58 6.33 -12.96
N SER A 16 -11.28 5.57 -13.79
CA SER A 16 -11.94 4.35 -13.37
C SER A 16 -10.89 3.35 -12.89
N ILE A 17 -11.06 2.82 -11.68
CA ILE A 17 -10.22 1.74 -11.15
C ILE A 17 -10.73 0.44 -11.77
N ALA A 18 -9.84 -0.29 -12.44
CA ALA A 18 -10.19 -1.56 -13.06
C ALA A 18 -10.72 -2.56 -12.00
N PRO A 19 -11.69 -3.42 -12.36
CA PRO A 19 -12.17 -4.44 -11.44
C PRO A 19 -11.08 -5.47 -11.10
N PRO A 20 -11.14 -6.13 -9.92
CA PRO A 20 -10.21 -7.20 -9.60
C PRO A 20 -10.37 -8.39 -10.54
N THR A 21 -9.24 -9.04 -10.85
CA THR A 21 -9.22 -10.33 -11.56
C THR A 21 -9.67 -11.48 -10.66
N ASP A 22 -9.93 -12.66 -11.22
CA ASP A 22 -10.22 -13.86 -10.42
C ASP A 22 -9.04 -14.23 -9.50
N GLY A 23 -7.80 -14.05 -9.98
CA GLY A 23 -6.60 -14.25 -9.17
C GLY A 23 -6.47 -13.24 -8.03
N ASP A 24 -6.93 -12.00 -8.25
CA ASP A 24 -6.98 -10.98 -7.18
C ASP A 24 -7.95 -11.45 -6.07
N ARG A 25 -9.16 -11.89 -6.44
CA ARG A 25 -10.17 -12.37 -5.48
C ARG A 25 -9.72 -13.59 -4.71
N HIS A 26 -9.13 -14.56 -5.42
CA HIS A 26 -8.63 -15.80 -4.82
C HIS A 26 -7.59 -15.53 -3.72
N LEU A 27 -6.69 -14.57 -3.93
CA LEU A 27 -5.69 -14.18 -2.93
C LEU A 27 -6.32 -13.71 -1.61
N VAL A 28 -7.46 -13.03 -1.67
CA VAL A 28 -8.13 -12.45 -0.50
C VAL A 28 -9.08 -13.45 0.16
N GLU A 29 -9.79 -14.25 -0.63
CA GLU A 29 -10.77 -15.23 -0.14
C GLU A 29 -10.10 -16.51 0.37
N HIS A 30 -8.99 -16.90 -0.24
CA HIS A 30 -8.23 -18.12 0.06
C HIS A 30 -6.72 -17.83 0.09
N PRO A 31 -6.25 -16.95 0.99
CA PRO A 31 -4.83 -16.64 1.06
C PRO A 31 -4.02 -17.90 1.41
N PRO A 32 -2.86 -18.11 0.76
CA PRO A 32 -1.99 -19.22 1.14
C PRO A 32 -1.50 -19.01 2.58
N VAL A 33 -1.77 -19.99 3.44
CA VAL A 33 -1.39 -19.95 4.85
C VAL A 33 0.12 -20.19 4.98
N GLN A 34 0.78 -19.32 5.74
CA GLN A 34 2.22 -19.38 6.02
C GLN A 34 2.48 -19.24 7.52
N ASP A 35 3.65 -19.66 8.00
CA ASP A 35 4.10 -19.28 9.35
C ASP A 35 4.70 -17.87 9.27
N GLY A 36 3.88 -16.85 9.52
CA GLY A 36 4.29 -15.45 9.46
C GLY A 36 5.46 -15.16 10.40
N ALA A 37 5.48 -15.72 11.60
CA ALA A 37 6.56 -15.47 12.57
C ALA A 37 7.89 -16.08 12.09
N LEU A 38 7.87 -17.29 11.54
CA LEU A 38 9.06 -17.90 10.95
C LEU A 38 9.53 -17.12 9.73
N ARG A 39 8.64 -16.78 8.80
CA ARG A 39 8.97 -16.06 7.56
C ARG A 39 9.68 -14.74 7.83
N HIS A 40 9.21 -13.93 8.78
CA HIS A 40 9.87 -12.66 9.11
C HIS A 40 11.17 -12.82 9.90
N ARG A 41 11.46 -14.00 10.46
CA ARG A 41 12.77 -14.30 11.04
C ARG A 41 13.79 -14.79 10.00
N THR A 42 13.33 -15.42 8.93
CA THR A 42 14.19 -16.11 7.96
C THR A 42 14.39 -15.35 6.66
N VAL A 43 13.45 -14.50 6.26
CA VAL A 43 13.57 -13.67 5.06
C VAL A 43 14.14 -12.32 5.45
N ASP A 44 15.28 -11.94 4.87
CA ASP A 44 15.95 -10.67 5.12
C ASP A 44 15.00 -9.49 4.91
N GLN A 45 15.10 -8.47 5.77
CA GLN A 45 14.17 -7.33 5.80
C GLN A 45 14.25 -6.48 4.52
N GLU A 46 15.43 -6.39 3.90
CA GLU A 46 15.62 -5.78 2.58
C GLU A 46 14.89 -6.51 1.44
N LYS A 47 14.33 -7.69 1.70
CA LYS A 47 13.56 -8.48 0.74
C LYS A 47 12.05 -8.44 0.99
N TRP A 48 11.54 -7.54 1.82
CA TRP A 48 10.10 -7.39 2.03
C TRP A 48 9.48 -6.43 1.00
N GLY A 49 9.82 -6.63 -0.27
CA GLY A 49 9.51 -5.73 -1.37
C GLY A 49 8.23 -6.08 -2.14
N LEU A 50 7.67 -5.08 -2.81
CA LEU A 50 6.49 -5.18 -3.66
C LEU A 50 6.74 -4.51 -5.01
N THR A 51 6.33 -5.15 -6.09
CA THR A 51 6.42 -4.56 -7.43
C THR A 51 5.37 -3.47 -7.63
N LEU A 52 5.56 -2.61 -8.64
CA LEU A 52 4.50 -1.70 -9.09
C LEU A 52 3.22 -2.47 -9.51
N GLY A 53 3.37 -3.69 -10.04
CA GLY A 53 2.24 -4.57 -10.35
C GLY A 53 1.44 -4.97 -9.12
N ASP A 54 2.12 -5.28 -8.02
CA ASP A 54 1.49 -5.63 -6.74
C ASP A 54 0.73 -4.43 -6.15
N LEU A 55 1.28 -3.22 -6.24
CA LEU A 55 0.60 -2.00 -5.77
C LEU A 55 -0.65 -1.70 -6.62
N ARG A 56 -0.58 -1.87 -7.94
CA ARG A 56 -1.76 -1.75 -8.81
C ARG A 56 -2.82 -2.80 -8.48
N GLN A 57 -2.41 -4.04 -8.19
CA GLN A 57 -3.33 -5.08 -7.73
C GLN A 57 -3.98 -4.70 -6.40
N PHE A 58 -3.18 -4.24 -5.43
CA PHE A 58 -3.65 -3.80 -4.14
C PHE A 58 -4.69 -2.68 -4.26
N LYS A 59 -4.48 -1.71 -5.14
CA LYS A 59 -5.47 -0.64 -5.43
C LYS A 59 -6.83 -1.20 -5.85
N ARG A 60 -6.85 -2.17 -6.77
CA ARG A 60 -8.10 -2.80 -7.25
C ARG A 60 -8.81 -3.56 -6.13
N LEU A 61 -8.04 -4.30 -5.32
CA LEU A 61 -8.55 -5.06 -4.18
C LEU A 61 -9.19 -4.16 -3.13
N VAL A 62 -8.51 -3.09 -2.74
CA VAL A 62 -9.03 -2.12 -1.78
C VAL A 62 -10.28 -1.42 -2.32
N HIS A 63 -10.29 -1.06 -3.60
CA HIS A 63 -11.48 -0.51 -4.25
C HIS A 63 -12.67 -1.47 -4.25
N ASP A 64 -12.48 -2.73 -4.62
CA ASP A 64 -13.55 -3.73 -4.56
C ASP A 64 -14.05 -3.97 -3.13
N ALA A 65 -13.15 -3.96 -2.14
CA ALA A 65 -13.51 -4.06 -0.73
C ALA A 65 -14.34 -2.86 -0.24
N VAL A 66 -14.02 -1.64 -0.69
CA VAL A 66 -14.85 -0.44 -0.44
C VAL A 66 -16.23 -0.59 -1.08
N MET A 67 -16.29 -0.99 -2.36
CA MET A 67 -17.55 -1.13 -3.10
C MET A 67 -18.47 -2.22 -2.52
N LYS A 68 -17.89 -3.29 -1.96
CA LYS A 68 -18.62 -4.35 -1.25
C LYS A 68 -19.00 -3.97 0.19
N GLY A 69 -18.56 -2.80 0.68
CA GLY A 69 -18.76 -2.38 2.07
C GLY A 69 -17.99 -3.23 3.08
N ILE A 70 -16.91 -3.90 2.68
CA ILE A 70 -15.96 -4.54 3.60
C ILE A 70 -15.16 -3.45 4.31
N ILE A 71 -14.65 -2.48 3.54
CA ILE A 71 -14.03 -1.27 4.08
C ILE A 71 -15.10 -0.18 4.16
N LYS A 72 -15.34 0.36 5.36
CA LYS A 72 -16.40 1.34 5.64
C LYS A 72 -15.81 2.62 6.26
N PRO A 73 -16.36 3.80 5.91
CA PRO A 73 -16.01 5.04 6.57
C PRO A 73 -16.42 5.01 8.05
N HIS A 74 -15.71 5.77 8.88
CA HIS A 74 -15.97 5.93 10.31
C HIS A 74 -15.51 7.30 10.80
N ASP A 75 -15.71 7.60 12.08
CA ASP A 75 -15.51 8.96 12.65
C ASP A 75 -14.11 9.56 12.45
N ARG A 76 -13.09 8.72 12.24
CA ARG A 76 -11.69 9.16 12.04
C ARG A 76 -11.27 9.16 10.57
N ASP A 77 -12.11 8.64 9.69
CA ASP A 77 -11.86 8.54 8.26
C ASP A 77 -13.19 8.49 7.50
N GLN A 78 -13.70 9.68 7.18
CA GLN A 78 -15.00 9.88 6.52
C GLN A 78 -14.87 9.90 5.00
N PHE A 79 -14.10 8.97 4.43
CA PHE A 79 -13.98 8.87 2.97
C PHE A 79 -15.32 8.56 2.30
N LEU A 80 -15.50 9.02 1.07
CA LEU A 80 -16.67 8.69 0.26
C LEU A 80 -16.40 7.42 -0.53
N PRO A 81 -17.24 6.36 -0.46
CA PRO A 81 -17.02 5.14 -1.23
C PRO A 81 -16.93 5.34 -2.76
N SER A 82 -17.54 6.41 -3.27
CA SER A 82 -17.49 6.80 -4.68
C SER A 82 -16.24 7.62 -5.05
N ASP A 83 -15.42 8.04 -4.08
CA ASP A 83 -14.17 8.75 -4.36
C ASP A 83 -13.09 7.76 -4.81
N THR A 84 -12.74 7.83 -6.10
CA THR A 84 -11.67 7.02 -6.69
C THR A 84 -10.32 7.73 -6.73
N SER A 85 -10.22 8.95 -6.18
CA SER A 85 -9.02 9.78 -6.24
C SER A 85 -8.20 9.71 -4.95
N CYS A 86 -8.82 9.89 -3.79
CA CYS A 86 -8.14 9.79 -2.49
C CYS A 86 -8.39 8.41 -1.86
N GLY A 87 -9.66 8.05 -1.65
CA GLY A 87 -10.04 6.80 -1.00
C GLY A 87 -9.78 6.80 0.52
N PRO A 88 -9.95 5.63 1.17
CA PRO A 88 -9.72 5.49 2.61
C PRO A 88 -8.25 5.71 2.97
N SER A 89 -8.02 6.17 4.21
CA SER A 89 -6.69 6.30 4.78
C SER A 89 -5.97 4.96 4.93
N VAL A 90 -4.64 4.97 4.96
CA VAL A 90 -3.84 3.77 5.22
C VAL A 90 -4.18 3.15 6.59
N TYR A 91 -4.51 3.95 7.61
CA TYR A 91 -5.01 3.43 8.89
C TYR A 91 -6.23 2.52 8.71
N THR A 92 -7.24 3.02 8.00
CA THR A 92 -8.50 2.30 7.75
C THR A 92 -8.27 1.04 6.93
N VAL A 93 -7.50 1.15 5.85
CA VAL A 93 -7.16 0.00 4.99
C VAL A 93 -6.38 -1.05 5.77
N THR A 94 -5.46 -0.64 6.64
CA THR A 94 -4.69 -1.55 7.47
C THR A 94 -5.59 -2.34 8.41
N GLN A 95 -6.47 -1.66 9.15
CA GLN A 95 -7.32 -2.32 10.14
C GLN A 95 -8.42 -3.18 9.50
N GLN A 96 -9.10 -2.67 8.47
CA GLN A 96 -10.30 -3.33 7.94
C GLN A 96 -10.00 -4.31 6.80
N PHE A 97 -8.80 -4.27 6.22
CA PHE A 97 -8.48 -5.09 5.05
C PHE A 97 -7.17 -5.86 5.19
N ILE A 98 -6.05 -5.17 5.40
CA ILE A 98 -4.73 -5.85 5.44
C ILE A 98 -4.68 -6.85 6.60
N LYS A 99 -5.04 -6.41 7.81
CA LYS A 99 -4.98 -7.27 8.99
C LYS A 99 -5.84 -8.53 8.86
N PRO A 100 -7.16 -8.46 8.53
CA PRO A 100 -7.97 -9.67 8.37
C PRO A 100 -7.43 -10.64 7.31
N VAL A 101 -6.99 -10.13 6.15
CA VAL A 101 -6.47 -10.99 5.07
C VAL A 101 -5.16 -11.65 5.48
N THR A 102 -4.25 -10.89 6.08
CA THR A 102 -2.95 -11.41 6.51
C THR A 102 -3.03 -12.30 7.74
N GLU A 103 -4.02 -12.10 8.61
CA GLU A 103 -4.33 -13.00 9.73
C GLU A 103 -4.77 -14.37 9.22
N ALA A 104 -5.72 -14.39 8.26
CA ALA A 104 -6.15 -15.62 7.59
C ALA A 104 -4.99 -16.32 6.85
N ALA A 105 -3.96 -15.58 6.46
CA ALA A 105 -2.74 -16.09 5.83
C ALA A 105 -1.66 -16.55 6.84
N GLY A 106 -1.95 -16.57 8.14
CA GLY A 106 -0.99 -16.95 9.19
C GLY A 106 -0.05 -15.83 9.64
N ASN A 107 -0.55 -14.59 9.66
CA ASN A 107 0.11 -13.39 10.17
C ASN A 107 1.37 -12.95 9.41
N VAL A 108 1.45 -13.29 8.12
CA VAL A 108 2.52 -12.83 7.22
C VAL A 108 2.27 -11.37 6.78
N SER A 109 3.30 -10.59 6.39
CA SER A 109 3.08 -9.26 5.81
C SER A 109 2.48 -9.38 4.41
N TRP A 110 1.90 -8.31 3.86
CA TRP A 110 1.40 -8.34 2.49
C TRP A 110 2.53 -8.63 1.48
N ALA A 111 3.73 -8.09 1.71
CA ALA A 111 4.90 -8.36 0.90
C ALA A 111 5.26 -9.86 0.88
N LEU A 112 5.34 -10.50 2.04
CA LEU A 112 5.67 -11.93 2.13
C LEU A 112 4.48 -12.86 1.83
N LEU A 113 3.24 -12.36 1.87
CA LEU A 113 2.08 -13.04 1.30
C LEU A 113 2.25 -13.19 -0.23
N LYS A 114 2.73 -12.12 -0.88
CA LYS A 114 2.93 -12.05 -2.32
C LYS A 114 4.20 -12.74 -2.79
N HIS A 115 5.28 -12.58 -2.03
CA HIS A 115 6.62 -13.07 -2.35
C HIS A 115 7.18 -13.84 -1.14
N PRO A 116 6.81 -15.12 -0.95
CA PRO A 116 7.18 -15.90 0.24
C PRO A 116 8.69 -16.06 0.48
N GLU A 117 9.47 -16.04 -0.60
CA GLU A 117 10.93 -16.12 -0.58
C GLU A 117 11.61 -14.73 -0.52
N GLY A 118 10.80 -13.68 -0.46
CA GLY A 118 11.24 -12.29 -0.50
C GLY A 118 11.52 -11.77 -1.92
N LEU A 119 11.49 -10.45 -2.03
CA LEU A 119 11.80 -9.67 -3.21
C LEU A 119 12.64 -8.45 -2.80
N VAL A 120 13.86 -8.36 -3.32
CA VAL A 120 14.83 -7.30 -2.96
C VAL A 120 14.26 -5.92 -3.26
N CYS A 121 14.25 -5.04 -2.26
CA CYS A 121 13.82 -3.66 -2.37
C CYS A 121 14.95 -2.81 -2.96
N ASP A 122 14.70 -2.23 -4.13
CA ASP A 122 15.57 -1.23 -4.75
C ASP A 122 15.00 0.19 -4.68
N VAL A 123 13.74 0.32 -4.21
CA VAL A 123 13.05 1.57 -3.94
C VAL A 123 12.56 1.61 -2.49
N PHE A 124 12.83 2.69 -1.77
CA PHE A 124 12.27 2.94 -0.44
C PHE A 124 11.14 3.98 -0.52
N LEU A 125 9.92 3.63 -0.11
CA LEU A 125 8.80 4.58 -0.05
C LEU A 125 8.63 5.13 1.37
N THR A 126 8.60 6.47 1.49
CA THR A 126 8.16 7.16 2.70
C THR A 126 6.86 7.91 2.42
N HIS A 127 5.93 7.84 3.37
CA HIS A 127 4.54 8.25 3.18
C HIS A 127 3.86 8.49 4.55
N GLY A 128 2.66 9.09 4.55
CA GLY A 128 1.91 9.37 5.77
C GLY A 128 0.75 8.38 5.96
N TRP A 129 0.50 7.90 7.18
CA TRP A 129 -0.59 6.92 7.40
C TRP A 129 -2.00 7.50 7.25
N ALA A 130 -2.14 8.83 7.38
CA ALA A 130 -3.41 9.52 7.18
C ALA A 130 -3.75 9.75 5.69
N GLU A 131 -2.84 9.41 4.77
CA GLU A 131 -3.05 9.63 3.34
C GLU A 131 -4.07 8.65 2.75
N GLY A 132 -4.77 9.09 1.71
CA GLY A 132 -5.67 8.24 0.93
C GLY A 132 -4.91 7.20 0.12
N ILE A 133 -5.32 5.95 0.21
CA ILE A 133 -4.63 4.83 -0.44
C ILE A 133 -4.63 4.91 -1.98
N TYR A 134 -5.67 5.48 -2.59
CA TYR A 134 -5.73 5.62 -4.05
C TYR A 134 -4.78 6.71 -4.54
N GLU A 135 -4.71 7.81 -3.79
CA GLU A 135 -3.79 8.93 -4.02
C GLU A 135 -2.34 8.45 -3.87
N PHE A 136 -2.04 7.72 -2.79
CA PHE A 136 -0.72 7.13 -2.56
C PHE A 136 -0.28 6.29 -3.76
N ILE A 137 -1.08 5.31 -4.18
CA ILE A 137 -0.70 4.39 -5.26
C ILE A 137 -0.59 5.13 -6.60
N ASP A 138 -1.48 6.10 -6.89
CA ASP A 138 -1.39 6.89 -8.13
C ASP A 138 -0.11 7.72 -8.20
N LYS A 139 0.31 8.31 -7.07
CA LYS A 139 1.56 9.09 -6.99
C LYS A 139 2.79 8.20 -7.12
N VAL A 140 2.78 7.03 -6.48
CA VAL A 140 3.84 6.02 -6.62
C VAL A 140 3.95 5.56 -8.08
N GLU A 141 2.83 5.27 -8.74
CA GLU A 141 2.83 4.85 -10.15
C GLU A 141 3.38 5.93 -11.08
N GLN A 142 3.01 7.19 -10.86
CA GLN A 142 3.47 8.32 -11.68
C GLN A 142 4.94 8.66 -11.45
N SER A 143 5.46 8.33 -10.27
CA SER A 143 6.82 8.70 -9.84
C SER A 143 7.75 7.50 -9.73
N TRP A 144 7.32 6.32 -10.21
CA TRP A 144 8.10 5.09 -10.10
C TRP A 144 9.45 5.28 -10.79
N PRO A 145 10.59 5.05 -10.10
CA PRO A 145 11.90 5.30 -10.68
C PRO A 145 12.15 4.37 -11.86
N ARG A 146 12.80 4.90 -12.90
CA ARG A 146 13.15 4.11 -14.08
C ARG A 146 14.10 2.98 -13.66
N GLY A 147 13.70 1.74 -13.95
CA GLY A 147 14.46 0.55 -13.58
C GLY A 147 14.21 0.05 -12.16
N GLY A 148 13.37 0.72 -11.37
CA GLY A 148 12.93 0.22 -10.07
C GLY A 148 12.11 -1.05 -10.23
N THR A 149 12.42 -2.07 -9.43
CA THR A 149 11.84 -3.41 -9.50
C THR A 149 10.84 -3.61 -8.37
N ALA A 150 11.22 -3.26 -7.14
CA ALA A 150 10.40 -3.49 -5.98
C ALA A 150 10.63 -2.42 -4.89
N ALA A 151 9.53 -2.05 -4.27
CA ALA A 151 9.50 -1.05 -3.22
C ALA A 151 9.28 -1.67 -1.85
N TYR A 152 10.00 -1.16 -0.85
CA TYR A 152 9.60 -1.28 0.54
C TYR A 152 8.50 -0.27 0.86
N VAL A 153 7.38 -0.73 1.43
CA VAL A 153 6.21 0.08 1.78
C VAL A 153 5.72 -0.32 3.15
N CYS A 154 5.93 0.51 4.18
CA CYS A 154 5.95 0.03 5.56
C CYS A 154 4.66 -0.69 6.03
N PHE A 155 3.47 -0.23 5.62
CA PHE A 155 2.19 -0.85 5.99
C PHE A 155 1.90 -2.17 5.25
N LEU A 156 2.62 -2.45 4.16
CA LEU A 156 2.52 -3.70 3.40
C LEU A 156 3.71 -4.64 3.64
N SER A 157 4.90 -4.10 3.88
CA SER A 157 6.15 -4.83 4.07
C SER A 157 6.27 -5.40 5.47
N ASN A 158 5.84 -4.66 6.50
CA ASN A 158 5.90 -5.14 7.88
C ASN A 158 4.67 -5.98 8.23
N PRO A 159 4.80 -6.99 9.12
CA PRO A 159 3.66 -7.74 9.61
C PRO A 159 2.78 -6.84 10.47
N GLN A 160 1.50 -6.71 10.11
CA GLN A 160 0.56 -5.84 10.82
C GLN A 160 -0.11 -6.53 12.02
N ASN A 161 -0.03 -7.87 12.09
CA ASN A 161 -0.63 -8.69 13.15
C ASN A 161 0.37 -9.25 14.17
N LEU A 162 1.67 -9.11 13.92
CA LEU A 162 2.71 -9.58 14.85
C LEU A 162 3.14 -8.45 15.77
N ASP A 163 3.68 -8.82 16.93
CA ASP A 163 4.42 -7.88 17.78
C ASP A 163 5.78 -7.58 17.12
N ILE A 164 5.92 -6.35 16.62
CA ILE A 164 7.14 -5.87 15.98
C ILE A 164 8.05 -5.09 16.93
N SER A 165 7.76 -5.05 18.23
CA SER A 165 8.53 -4.26 19.21
C SER A 165 10.03 -4.57 19.14
N ASP A 166 10.37 -5.84 18.92
CA ASP A 166 11.77 -6.27 18.77
C ASP A 166 12.39 -5.81 17.47
N LEU A 167 11.62 -5.80 16.37
CA LEU A 167 12.07 -5.34 15.05
C LEU A 167 12.38 -3.83 15.05
N VAL A 168 11.66 -3.04 15.86
CA VAL A 168 11.84 -1.58 15.90
C VAL A 168 12.64 -1.09 17.10
N ARG A 169 13.06 -2.00 17.99
CA ARG A 169 13.80 -1.68 19.22
C ARG A 169 15.08 -0.90 18.94
N SER A 170 15.81 -1.31 17.90
CA SER A 170 17.02 -0.64 17.44
C SER A 170 16.72 0.02 16.09
N PRO A 171 16.62 1.36 16.01
CA PRO A 171 16.27 2.03 14.76
C PRO A 171 17.17 1.66 13.58
N LYS A 172 18.47 1.43 13.82
CA LYS A 172 19.45 1.05 12.79
C LYS A 172 19.30 -0.39 12.30
N GLU A 173 18.74 -1.27 13.12
CA GLU A 173 18.51 -2.68 12.77
C GLU A 173 17.07 -2.93 12.34
N SER A 174 16.26 -1.87 12.28
CA SER A 174 14.86 -1.97 11.92
C SER A 174 14.67 -2.26 10.43
N PRO A 175 13.54 -2.90 10.05
CA PRO A 175 13.22 -3.12 8.64
C PRO A 175 13.27 -1.85 7.79
N PHE A 176 12.93 -0.71 8.39
CA PHE A 176 13.03 0.60 7.75
C PHE A 176 14.48 0.96 7.40
N ALA A 177 15.40 0.84 8.36
CA ALA A 177 16.80 1.17 8.13
C ALA A 177 17.44 0.20 7.13
N ARG A 178 17.17 -1.11 7.26
CA ARG A 178 17.69 -2.14 6.37
C ARG A 178 17.23 -1.94 4.93
N ALA A 179 15.94 -1.69 4.72
CA ALA A 179 15.40 -1.42 3.39
C ALA A 179 15.88 -0.08 2.82
N LEU A 180 16.06 0.95 3.65
CA LEU A 180 16.59 2.24 3.22
C LEU A 180 18.06 2.13 2.79
N GLU A 181 18.88 1.43 3.57
CA GLU A 181 20.29 1.17 3.27
C GLU A 181 20.48 0.36 1.99
N SER A 182 19.58 -0.59 1.70
CA SER A 182 19.66 -1.43 0.50
C SER A 182 19.12 -0.76 -0.76
N SER A 183 18.27 0.27 -0.62
CA SER A 183 17.56 0.88 -1.74
C SER A 183 18.46 1.81 -2.55
N SER A 184 18.35 1.71 -3.88
CA SER A 184 19.04 2.60 -4.82
C SER A 184 18.35 3.95 -4.98
N SER A 185 17.07 4.01 -4.66
CA SER A 185 16.21 5.19 -4.81
C SER A 185 15.30 5.33 -3.59
N MET A 186 15.00 6.56 -3.22
CA MET A 186 13.99 6.88 -2.21
C MET A 186 12.92 7.74 -2.86
N LEU A 187 11.65 7.34 -2.68
CA LEU A 187 10.51 8.09 -3.16
C LEU A 187 9.68 8.60 -1.98
N VAL A 188 9.54 9.91 -1.93
CA VAL A 188 8.80 10.63 -0.88
C VAL A 188 7.42 10.94 -1.42
N ILE A 189 6.38 10.41 -0.79
CA ILE A 189 4.99 10.56 -1.25
C ILE A 189 4.29 11.64 -0.43
N PRO A 190 4.16 12.87 -0.94
CA PRO A 190 3.36 13.88 -0.26
C PRO A 190 1.88 13.52 -0.35
N ASN A 191 1.09 13.97 0.62
CA ASN A 191 -0.38 13.83 0.60
C ASN A 191 -1.05 15.18 0.85
N HIS A 192 -2.36 15.26 0.60
CA HIS A 192 -3.13 16.49 0.77
C HIS A 192 -3.67 16.70 2.20
N VAL A 193 -3.46 15.74 3.11
CA VAL A 193 -4.06 15.69 4.45
C VAL A 193 -3.12 16.27 5.51
N SER A 194 -1.85 15.85 5.50
CA SER A 194 -0.88 16.21 6.52
C SER A 194 0.54 16.27 5.98
N SER A 195 1.42 16.91 6.75
CA SER A 195 2.85 16.68 6.62
C SER A 195 3.17 15.20 6.79
N ILE A 196 4.19 14.74 6.07
CA ILE A 196 4.76 13.39 6.19
C ILE A 196 5.87 13.31 7.25
N TYR A 197 6.21 14.46 7.87
CA TYR A 197 7.16 14.64 8.97
C TYR A 197 6.49 15.37 10.13
#